data_AF-H8YXL9-F1
#
_entry.id   AF-H8YXL9-F1
#
_cell.length_a   1.000
_cell.length_b   1.000
_cell.length_c   1.000
_cell.angle_alpha   90.00
_cell.angle_beta   90.00
_cell.angle_gamma   90.00
#
_symmetry.space_group_name_H-M   'P 1'
#
loop_
_entity.id
_entity.type
_entity.pdbx_description
1 polymer ?
#
loop_
_entity_poly.entity_id
_entity_poly.type
_entity_poly.pdbx_seq_one_letter_code
_entity_poly.pdbx_strand_id
1 'polypeptide(L)'
;MLASEPKHSTRIGARVPPDVLRTLHCAADLTGATLSQFLVQAALKEAQVVIEHEKRLHLSPRDAERLLDLLEHPPLPNSALAAAQNRYETPKRDADSAFDWPA
;
A
#
# COMPACT_ATOMS: atom_id res chain seq x y z
N MET A 1 -36.71 7.84 7.57
CA MET A 1 -36.16 6.74 8.39
C MET A 1 -35.17 6.01 7.50
N LEU A 2 -33.88 6.33 7.61
CA LEU A 2 -32.83 5.86 6.69
C LEU A 2 -32.59 4.36 6.93
N ALA A 3 -32.72 3.57 5.88
CA ALA A 3 -32.42 2.14 5.89
C ALA A 3 -30.93 1.94 6.25
N SER A 4 -30.67 1.20 7.32
CA SER A 4 -29.31 0.81 7.70
C SER A 4 -28.85 -0.27 6.72
N GLU A 5 -27.82 0.02 5.92
CA GLU A 5 -27.19 -0.95 5.04
C GLU A 5 -26.70 -2.17 5.86
N PRO A 6 -26.92 -3.41 5.39
CA PRO A 6 -26.40 -4.58 6.07
C PRO A 6 -24.86 -4.56 6.00
N LYS A 7 -24.21 -4.46 7.17
CA LYS A 7 -22.76 -4.69 7.31
C LYS A 7 -22.46 -6.13 6.87
N HIS A 8 -22.05 -6.32 5.63
CA HIS A 8 -21.60 -7.61 5.12
C HIS A 8 -20.29 -8.00 5.82
N SER A 9 -20.38 -8.86 6.84
CA SER A 9 -19.22 -9.47 7.48
C SER A 9 -18.65 -10.56 6.57
N THR A 10 -17.43 -10.36 6.08
CA THR A 10 -16.71 -11.38 5.29
C THR A 10 -15.95 -12.29 6.24
N ARG A 11 -16.09 -13.61 6.08
CA ARG A 11 -15.42 -14.60 6.92
C ARG A 11 -13.98 -14.80 6.45
N ILE A 12 -13.04 -14.74 7.39
CA ILE A 12 -11.63 -15.07 7.18
C ILE A 12 -11.40 -16.47 7.75
N GLY A 13 -10.89 -17.40 6.94
CA GLY A 13 -10.59 -18.77 7.34
C GLY A 13 -9.09 -19.05 7.30
N ALA A 14 -8.53 -19.56 8.39
CA ALA A 14 -7.13 -20.01 8.46
C ALA A 14 -7.06 -21.37 9.17
N ARG A 15 -6.15 -22.24 8.69
CA ARG A 15 -5.83 -23.50 9.37
C ARG A 15 -4.62 -23.27 10.26
N VAL A 16 -4.73 -23.68 11.51
CA VAL A 16 -3.72 -23.40 12.53
C VAL A 16 -3.40 -24.69 13.28
N PRO A 17 -2.12 -25.04 13.48
CA PRO A 17 -1.74 -26.18 14.32
C PRO A 17 -2.24 -26.01 15.76
N PRO A 18 -2.49 -27.12 16.50
CA PRO A 18 -3.01 -27.06 17.87
C PRO A 18 -2.14 -26.25 18.83
N ASP A 19 -0.82 -26.32 18.71
CA ASP A 19 0.10 -25.61 19.60
C ASP A 19 0.00 -24.09 19.43
N VAL A 20 -0.09 -23.64 18.18
CA VAL A 20 -0.28 -22.21 17.86
C VAL A 20 -1.64 -21.73 18.36
N LEU A 21 -2.69 -22.55 18.22
CA LEU A 21 -4.01 -22.22 18.74
C LEU A 21 -3.99 -22.00 20.26
N ARG A 22 -3.25 -22.81 21.02
CA ARG A 22 -3.07 -22.63 22.47
C ARG A 22 -2.40 -21.31 22.81
N THR A 23 -1.35 -20.94 22.07
CA THR A 23 -0.66 -19.65 22.26
C THR A 23 -1.60 -18.47 21.97
N LEU A 24 -2.38 -18.55 20.89
CA LEU A 24 -3.34 -17.51 20.52
C LEU A 24 -4.45 -17.34 21.57
N HIS A 25 -4.95 -18.45 22.12
CA HIS A 25 -5.91 -18.40 23.23
C HIS A 25 -5.32 -17.72 24.46
N CYS A 26 -4.12 -18.12 24.89
CA CYS A 26 -3.46 -17.51 26.03
C CYS A 26 -3.26 -15.99 25.83
N ALA A 27 -2.85 -15.57 24.64
CA ALA A 27 -2.71 -14.15 24.33
C ALA A 27 -4.06 -13.41 24.35
N ALA A 28 -5.12 -14.01 23.80
CA ALA A 28 -6.46 -13.44 23.83
C ALA A 28 -6.95 -13.26 25.28
N ASP A 29 -6.77 -14.28 26.12
CA ASP A 29 -7.14 -14.25 27.55
C ASP A 29 -6.38 -13.14 28.31
N LEU A 30 -5.07 -12.98 28.07
CA LEU A 30 -4.26 -11.93 28.67
C LEU A 30 -4.70 -10.51 28.24
N THR A 31 -5.21 -10.37 27.02
CA THR A 31 -5.73 -9.09 26.51
C THR A 31 -7.19 -8.82 26.90
N GLY A 32 -7.87 -9.78 27.55
CA GLY A 32 -9.29 -9.68 27.88
C GLY A 32 -10.21 -9.68 26.66
N ALA A 33 -9.76 -10.25 25.54
CA ALA A 33 -10.49 -10.30 24.28
C ALA A 33 -10.85 -11.74 23.91
N THR A 34 -11.92 -11.92 23.14
CA THR A 34 -12.18 -13.23 22.52
C THR A 34 -11.11 -13.54 21.47
N LEU A 35 -10.86 -14.83 21.19
CA LEU A 35 -9.89 -15.26 20.17
C LEU A 35 -10.13 -14.57 18.82
N SER A 36 -11.39 -14.47 18.39
CA SER A 36 -11.74 -13.82 17.12
C SER A 36 -11.36 -12.35 17.10
N GLN A 37 -11.64 -11.62 18.18
CA GLN A 37 -11.27 -10.21 18.32
C GLN A 37 -9.74 -10.04 18.32
N PHE A 38 -9.03 -10.86 19.09
CA PHE A 38 -7.58 -10.85 19.15
C PHE A 38 -6.97 -11.08 17.77
N LEU A 39 -7.47 -12.07 17.01
CA LEU A 39 -6.99 -12.37 15.67
C LEU A 39 -7.20 -11.21 14.69
N VAL A 40 -8.39 -10.60 14.70
CA VAL A 40 -8.67 -9.44 13.82
C VAL A 40 -7.77 -8.26 14.18
N GLN A 41 -7.57 -7.98 15.47
CA GLN A 41 -6.71 -6.90 15.92
C GLN A 41 -5.24 -7.13 15.58
N ALA A 42 -4.73 -8.35 15.81
CA ALA A 42 -3.36 -8.72 15.49
C ALA A 42 -3.11 -8.64 13.97
N ALA A 43 -4.02 -9.19 13.16
CA ALA A 43 -3.92 -9.12 11.70
C ALA A 43 -3.96 -7.68 11.18
N LEU A 44 -4.84 -6.84 11.74
CA LEU A 44 -4.93 -5.43 11.35
C LEU A 44 -3.65 -4.67 11.70
N LYS A 45 -3.10 -4.90 12.90
CA LYS A 45 -1.84 -4.28 13.35
C LYS A 45 -0.69 -4.64 12.41
N GLU A 46 -0.55 -5.92 12.08
CA GLU A 46 0.52 -6.37 11.18
C GLU A 46 0.33 -5.82 9.77
N ALA A 47 -0.91 -5.82 9.25
CA ALA A 47 -1.22 -5.25 7.95
C ALA A 47 -0.86 -3.76 7.87
N GLN A 48 -1.11 -2.99 8.93
CA GLN A 48 -0.73 -1.57 8.99
C GLN A 48 0.79 -1.41 8.93
N VAL A 49 1.54 -2.20 9.70
CA VAL A 49 3.02 -2.17 9.70
C VAL A 49 3.56 -2.46 8.30
N VAL A 50 3.05 -3.50 7.62
CA VAL A 50 3.49 -3.87 6.27
C VAL A 50 3.16 -2.77 5.26
N ILE A 51 1.93 -2.24 5.27
CA ILE A 51 1.52 -1.16 4.36
C ILE A 51 2.37 0.09 4.58
N GLU A 52 2.62 0.44 5.85
CA GLU A 52 3.41 1.60 6.20
C GLU A 52 4.89 1.42 5.83
N HIS A 53 5.43 0.21 5.96
CA HIS A 53 6.80 -0.10 5.56
C HIS A 53 7.00 0.10 4.05
N GLU A 54 6.07 -0.40 3.22
CA GLU A 54 6.12 -0.23 1.76
C GLU A 54 5.94 1.22 1.31
N LYS A 55 5.13 2.00 2.04
CA LYS A 55 4.87 3.41 1.68
C LYS A 55 5.93 4.39 2.18
N ARG A 56 6.82 3.97 3.09
CA ARG A 56 7.82 4.86 3.72
C ARG A 56 9.23 4.55 3.25
N LEU A 57 9.79 5.46 2.47
CA LEU A 57 11.23 5.50 2.20
C LEU A 57 11.97 5.97 3.45
N HIS A 58 12.68 5.05 4.11
CA HIS A 58 13.60 5.41 5.19
C HIS A 58 14.89 5.94 4.58
N LEU A 59 15.09 7.26 4.68
CA LEU A 59 16.30 7.91 4.22
C LEU A 59 17.28 8.07 5.39
N SER A 60 18.57 7.81 5.13
CA SER A 60 19.60 8.24 6.07
C SER A 60 19.64 9.78 6.12
N PRO A 61 20.17 10.41 7.19
CA PRO A 61 20.27 11.87 7.24
C PRO A 61 20.99 12.46 6.01
N ARG A 62 22.04 11.79 5.54
CA ARG A 62 22.79 12.17 4.34
C ARG A 62 21.94 12.09 3.07
N ASP A 63 21.11 11.06 2.94
CA ASP A 63 20.25 10.90 1.77
C ASP A 63 19.07 11.89 1.79
N ALA A 64 18.59 12.24 2.99
CA ALA A 64 17.56 13.26 3.18
C ALA A 64 18.08 14.66 2.81
N GLU A 65 19.29 15.04 3.25
CA GLU A 65 19.95 16.28 2.83
C GLU A 65 20.13 16.33 1.32
N ARG A 66 20.64 15.24 0.73
CA ARG A 66 20.83 15.15 -0.73
C ARG A 66 19.52 15.23 -1.49
N LEU A 67 18.45 14.61 -0.99
CA LEU A 67 17.13 14.70 -1.62
C LEU A 67 16.60 16.13 -1.54
N LEU A 68 16.76 16.81 -0.41
CA LEU A 68 16.34 18.19 -0.23
C LEU A 68 17.10 19.13 -1.20
N ASP A 69 18.41 18.98 -1.28
CA ASP A 69 19.25 19.73 -2.23
C ASP A 69 18.77 19.56 -3.68
N LEU A 70 18.40 18.33 -4.07
CA LEU A 70 17.88 18.03 -5.41
C LEU A 70 16.47 18.60 -5.66
N LEU A 71 15.65 18.75 -4.61
CA LEU A 71 14.33 19.37 -4.71
C LEU A 71 14.44 20.90 -4.83
N GLU A 72 15.37 21.51 -4.10
CA GLU A 72 15.62 22.96 -4.15
C GLU A 72 16.35 23.38 -5.43
N HIS A 73 17.28 22.55 -5.90
CA HIS A 73 18.11 22.80 -7.07
C HIS A 73 17.97 21.66 -8.09
N PRO A 74 16.84 21.59 -8.81
CA PRO A 74 16.61 20.51 -9.77
C PRO A 74 17.65 20.57 -10.90
N PRO A 75 18.44 19.49 -11.11
CA PRO A 75 19.41 19.44 -12.20
C PRO A 75 18.72 19.28 -13.55
N LEU A 76 19.41 19.71 -14.62
CA LEU A 76 18.94 19.52 -15.99
C LEU A 76 18.80 18.02 -16.32
N PRO A 77 17.79 17.62 -17.10
CA PRO A 77 17.62 16.25 -17.56
C PRO A 77 18.88 15.75 -18.29
N ASN A 78 19.35 14.55 -17.94
CA ASN A 78 20.45 13.94 -18.69
C ASN A 78 19.98 13.46 -20.09
N SER A 79 20.92 13.23 -21.00
CA SER A 79 20.62 12.82 -22.38
C SER A 79 19.80 11.52 -22.46
N ALA A 80 20.00 10.60 -21.52
CA ALA A 80 19.24 9.35 -21.43
C ALA A 80 17.78 9.58 -21.04
N LEU A 81 17.52 10.51 -20.11
CA LEU A 81 16.18 10.91 -19.67
C LEU A 81 15.44 11.64 -20.78
N ALA A 82 16.12 12.54 -21.50
CA ALA A 82 15.55 13.21 -22.68
C ALA A 82 15.18 12.20 -23.79
N ALA A 83 16.05 11.22 -24.06
CA ALA A 83 15.74 10.15 -25.02
C ALA A 83 14.59 9.23 -24.54
N ALA A 84 14.47 8.97 -23.24
CA ALA A 84 13.35 8.23 -22.67
C ALA A 84 12.02 9.01 -22.78
N GLN A 85 12.04 10.32 -22.52
CA GLN A 85 10.88 11.20 -22.69
C GLN A 85 10.39 11.20 -24.14
N ASN A 86 11.28 11.39 -25.12
CA ASN A 86 10.92 11.34 -26.54
C ASN A 86 10.29 9.99 -26.93
N ARG A 87 10.81 8.87 -26.41
CA ARG A 87 10.23 7.53 -26.63
C ARG A 87 8.85 7.36 -26.00
N TYR A 88 8.58 8.02 -24.87
CA TYR A 88 7.28 7.99 -24.22
C TYR A 88 6.25 8.90 -24.92
N GLU A 89 6.67 10.03 -25.48
CA GLU A 89 5.78 10.95 -26.22
C GLU A 89 5.37 10.42 -27.60
N THR A 90 6.21 9.61 -28.24
CA THR A 90 5.93 8.99 -29.55
C THR A 90 4.60 8.18 -29.56
N PRO A 91 4.36 7.21 -28.65
CA PRO A 91 3.10 6.45 -28.62
C PRO A 91 1.89 7.25 -28.13
N LYS A 92 2.07 8.38 -27.43
CA LYS A 92 0.96 9.26 -27.04
C LYS A 92 0.35 9.97 -28.24
N ARG A 93 1.16 10.36 -29.23
CA ARG A 93 0.68 10.98 -30.48
C ARG A 93 -0.12 10.01 -31.36
N ASP A 94 0.18 8.71 -31.29
CA ASP A 94 -0.57 7.68 -32.02
C ASP A 94 -1.88 7.31 -31.31
N ALA A 95 -1.94 7.38 -29.98
CA ALA A 95 -3.16 7.15 -29.20
C ALA A 95 -4.15 8.33 -29.22
N ASP A 96 -3.66 9.56 -29.37
CA ASP A 96 -4.48 10.77 -29.55
C ASP A 96 -4.91 10.98 -31.02
N SER A 97 -4.48 10.11 -31.94
CA SER A 97 -4.97 10.07 -33.33
C SER A 97 -6.37 9.43 -33.39
N ALA A 98 -7.34 10.20 -32.91
CA ALA A 98 -8.78 10.17 -33.19
C ALA A 98 -9.38 8.81 -33.60
N PHE A 99 -9.84 8.04 -32.60
CA PHE A 99 -11.00 7.17 -32.81
C PHE A 99 -12.23 8.07 -32.98
N ASP A 100 -12.67 8.24 -34.23
CA ASP A 100 -13.85 9.05 -34.60
C ASP A 100 -15.12 8.32 -34.14
N TRP A 101 -15.73 8.77 -33.05
CA TRP A 101 -16.98 8.20 -32.53
C TRP A 101 -18.15 8.73 -33.37
N PRO A 102 -18.94 7.86 -34.04
CA PRO A 102 -20.09 8.33 -34.81
C PRO A 102 -21.19 8.82 -33.86
N ALA A 103 -21.82 9.94 -34.26
CA ALA A 103 -22.79 10.73 -33.51
C ALA A 103 -24.03 9.96 -33.00
#